data_AF-A0A4U9HBK2-F1
#
_entry.id   AF-A0A4U9HBK2-F1
#
_cell.length_a   1.000
_cell.length_b   1.000
_cell.length_c   1.000
_cell.angle_alpha   90.00
_cell.angle_beta   90.00
_cell.angle_gamma   90.00
#
_symmetry.space_group_name_H-M   'P 1'
#
loop_
_entity.id
_entity.type
_entity.pdbx_description
1 polymer ?
#
loop_
_entity_poly.entity_id
_entity_poly.type
_entity_poly.pdbx_seq_one_letter_code
_entity_poly.pdbx_strand_id
1 'polypeptide(L)'
;MRDISELPQVIHDAFRIAESGRPARYGSTCRRISKPPRLSWIGCRPIAQPDAAPAFSPTDVAQAAAMINQAQRPVLYLGGGIICADAHRAALQLAERANLPTTMTLMALGAMPVDHPLSLGMLGMHAARSTNFILQEADLLVVLGARFDDRAIGKTEQFCPNAKIIHVDIDRAELGKVKQPQVAIHGDVGQVLQQLLPQIDAQPRSAWLNTVNDLKREFPFSMPHADDPLSHYGLVLAAARCVDENAIVTTDVGQHQMWVAQAYPLRRPRQWQTSGGLGTMGFGLPAAIGAALAEPQRKVLCFSGDGRPDDEHSGRWPPRPSIIWTSKSF
;
A
#
# COMPACT_ATOMS: atom_id res chain seq x y z
N MET A 1 -5.01 -8.64 31.59
CA MET A 1 -4.11 -8.55 32.75
C MET A 1 -4.92 -8.63 34.02
N ARG A 2 -4.72 -9.67 34.83
CA ARG A 2 -5.41 -9.88 36.11
C ARG A 2 -4.54 -9.50 37.31
N ASP A 3 -3.22 -9.54 37.14
CA ASP A 3 -2.20 -9.15 38.11
C ASP A 3 -1.18 -8.20 37.49
N ILE A 4 -0.65 -7.24 38.26
CA ILE A 4 0.34 -6.26 37.77
C ILE A 4 1.70 -6.92 37.43
N SER A 5 2.02 -8.05 38.05
CA SER A 5 3.23 -8.83 37.76
C SER A 5 3.24 -9.42 36.34
N GLU A 6 2.06 -9.55 35.71
CA GLU A 6 1.92 -9.98 34.32
C GLU A 6 2.31 -8.88 33.32
N LEU A 7 2.34 -7.60 33.74
CA LEU A 7 2.50 -6.46 32.84
C LEU A 7 3.74 -6.57 31.93
N PRO A 8 4.94 -6.95 32.42
CA PRO A 8 6.10 -7.12 31.54
C PRO A 8 5.91 -8.19 30.47
N GLN A 9 5.25 -9.31 30.80
CA GLN A 9 4.96 -10.38 29.85
C GLN A 9 3.92 -9.94 28.82
N VAL A 10 2.85 -9.27 29.27
CA VAL A 10 1.80 -8.75 28.39
C VAL A 10 2.36 -7.71 27.42
N ILE A 11 3.26 -6.83 27.87
CA ILE A 11 3.95 -5.87 26.98
C ILE A 11 4.84 -6.63 25.99
N HIS A 12 5.65 -7.58 26.45
CA HIS A 12 6.51 -8.38 25.58
C HIS A 12 5.70 -9.11 24.49
N ASP A 13 4.63 -9.82 24.87
CA ASP A 13 3.76 -10.50 23.91
C ASP A 13 3.01 -9.55 22.99
N ALA A 14 2.64 -8.35 23.47
CA ALA A 14 2.02 -7.33 22.64
C ALA A 14 2.94 -6.89 21.49
N PHE A 15 4.22 -6.61 21.78
CA PHE A 15 5.20 -6.24 20.76
C PHE A 15 5.47 -7.41 19.80
N ARG A 16 5.68 -8.62 20.33
CA ARG A 16 5.84 -9.82 19.51
C ARG A 16 4.67 -9.99 18.54
N ILE A 17 3.43 -9.98 19.02
CA ILE A 17 2.23 -10.17 18.18
C ILE A 17 2.05 -9.03 17.19
N ALA A 18 2.32 -7.78 17.59
CA ALA A 18 2.15 -6.62 16.72
C ALA A 18 3.14 -6.60 15.55
N GLU A 19 4.32 -7.16 15.73
CA GLU A 19 5.39 -7.20 14.72
C GLU A 19 5.47 -8.52 13.93
N SER A 20 4.81 -9.58 14.39
CA SER A 20 4.83 -10.91 13.76
C SER A 20 3.78 -11.08 12.67
N GLY A 21 4.09 -11.92 11.68
CA GLY A 21 3.15 -12.31 10.63
C GLY A 21 2.57 -11.10 9.91
N ARG A 22 1.24 -10.93 9.97
CA ARG A 22 0.59 -9.72 9.48
C ARG A 22 0.51 -8.67 10.60
N PRO A 23 1.23 -7.54 10.50
CA PRO A 23 1.23 -6.54 11.57
C PRO A 23 -0.17 -5.99 11.83
N ALA A 24 -0.59 -6.02 13.09
CA ALA A 24 -1.90 -5.56 13.55
C ALA A 24 -1.79 -4.87 14.91
N ARG A 25 -2.79 -4.04 15.24
CA ARG A 25 -2.85 -3.41 16.57
C ARG A 25 -3.19 -4.46 17.63
N TYR A 26 -2.40 -4.49 18.71
CA TYR A 26 -2.73 -5.23 19.93
C TYR A 26 -3.24 -4.28 21.02
N GLY A 27 -4.35 -4.62 21.68
CA GLY A 27 -4.90 -3.83 22.79
C GLY A 27 -4.91 -4.64 24.08
N SER A 28 -4.30 -4.13 25.14
CA SER A 28 -4.40 -4.69 26.50
C SER A 28 -5.15 -3.75 27.42
N THR A 29 -6.18 -4.24 28.10
CA THR A 29 -6.93 -3.47 29.10
C THR A 29 -6.32 -3.69 30.49
N CYS A 30 -5.85 -2.62 31.12
CA CYS A 30 -5.47 -2.62 32.53
C CYS A 30 -6.67 -2.24 33.40
N ARG A 31 -7.07 -3.11 34.32
CA ARG A 31 -8.12 -2.77 35.30
C ARG A 31 -7.56 -1.74 36.28
N ARG A 32 -8.37 -0.74 36.66
CA ARG A 32 -7.97 0.29 37.64
C ARG A 32 -7.50 -0.38 38.94
N ILE A 33 -6.21 -0.25 39.25
CA ILE A 33 -5.62 -0.72 40.51
C ILE A 33 -5.78 0.39 41.53
N SER A 34 -6.44 0.10 42.65
CA SER A 34 -6.85 1.09 43.67
C SER A 34 -5.72 1.57 44.58
N LYS A 35 -4.54 0.94 44.57
CA LYS A 35 -3.31 1.39 45.24
C LYS A 35 -2.10 1.11 44.35
N PRO A 36 -1.15 2.05 44.17
CA PRO A 36 0.04 1.79 43.37
C PRO A 36 0.88 0.68 44.05
N PRO A 37 0.98 -0.51 43.46
CA PRO A 37 1.81 -1.57 44.04
C PRO A 37 3.28 -1.15 43.91
N ARG A 38 4.05 -1.25 44.98
CA ARG A 38 5.51 -1.11 44.91
C ARG A 38 6.05 -2.36 44.23
N LEU A 39 6.33 -2.27 42.93
CA LEU A 39 7.04 -3.30 42.20
C LEU A 39 8.54 -3.06 42.34
N SER A 40 9.26 -4.08 42.78
CA SER A 40 10.70 -4.16 42.55
C SER A 40 10.92 -4.37 41.05
N TRP A 41 11.73 -3.52 40.44
CA TRP A 41 12.14 -3.68 39.06
C TRP A 41 13.00 -4.95 38.93
N ILE A 42 12.50 -5.95 38.19
CA ILE A 42 13.10 -7.30 38.10
C ILE A 42 14.07 -7.42 36.91
N GLY A 43 14.61 -6.30 36.42
CA GLY A 43 15.50 -6.28 35.25
C GLY A 43 14.77 -6.11 33.91
N CYS A 44 15.53 -5.72 32.88
CA CYS A 44 15.07 -5.71 31.50
C CYS A 44 14.98 -7.14 30.97
N ARG A 45 13.79 -7.55 30.55
CA ARG A 45 13.63 -8.75 29.73
C ARG A 45 14.22 -8.52 28.33
N PRO A 46 14.58 -9.59 27.60
CA PRO A 46 14.96 -9.47 26.19
C PRO A 46 13.88 -8.71 25.42
N ILE A 47 14.29 -7.91 24.45
CA ILE A 47 13.36 -7.24 23.52
C ILE A 47 12.61 -8.34 22.78
N ALA A 48 11.28 -8.24 22.77
CA ALA A 48 10.41 -9.15 22.03
C ALA A 48 10.87 -9.23 20.58
N GLN A 49 11.09 -10.45 20.09
CA GLN A 49 11.42 -10.68 18.70
C GLN A 49 10.16 -11.14 17.96
N PRO A 50 9.94 -10.72 16.71
CA PRO A 50 8.88 -11.26 15.88
C PRO A 50 9.03 -12.78 15.72
N ASP A 51 7.90 -13.48 15.63
CA ASP A 51 7.83 -14.88 15.26
C ASP A 51 8.40 -15.06 13.84
N ALA A 52 9.03 -16.22 13.59
CA ALA A 52 9.58 -16.53 12.29
C ALA A 52 8.49 -16.52 11.21
N ALA A 53 8.83 -15.99 10.03
CA ALA A 53 7.94 -16.02 8.88
C ALA A 53 7.59 -17.48 8.48
N PRO A 54 6.41 -17.72 7.90
CA PRO A 54 6.04 -19.05 7.43
C PRO A 54 7.05 -19.60 6.42
N ALA A 55 7.41 -20.88 6.57
CA ALA A 55 8.20 -21.56 5.55
C ALA A 55 7.37 -21.80 4.28
N PHE A 56 8.01 -21.64 3.13
CA PHE A 56 7.40 -21.86 1.82
C PHE A 56 8.25 -22.79 0.96
N SER A 57 7.62 -23.42 -0.04
CA SER A 57 8.25 -24.40 -0.92
C SER A 57 9.09 -23.72 -2.00
N PRO A 58 10.39 -24.07 -2.17
CA PRO A 58 11.21 -23.61 -3.29
C PRO A 58 10.62 -24.02 -4.65
N THR A 59 9.89 -25.14 -4.71
CA THR A 59 9.21 -25.60 -5.93
C THR A 59 8.12 -24.62 -6.36
N ASP A 60 7.37 -24.04 -5.42
CA ASP A 60 6.32 -23.06 -5.73
C ASP A 60 6.95 -21.76 -6.25
N VAL A 61 8.10 -21.36 -5.71
CA VAL A 61 8.89 -20.22 -6.22
C VAL A 61 9.40 -20.48 -7.64
N ALA A 62 9.92 -21.68 -7.90
CA ALA A 62 10.37 -22.07 -9.23
C ALA A 62 9.20 -22.11 -10.25
N GLN A 63 8.03 -22.59 -9.83
CA GLN A 63 6.83 -22.56 -10.66
C GLN A 63 6.37 -21.12 -10.95
N ALA A 64 6.39 -20.24 -9.94
CA ALA A 64 6.10 -18.82 -10.11
C ALA A 64 7.09 -18.17 -11.09
N ALA A 65 8.39 -18.43 -10.97
CA ALA A 65 9.42 -17.93 -11.89
C ALA A 65 9.16 -18.41 -13.34
N ALA A 66 8.88 -19.69 -13.53
CA ALA A 66 8.58 -20.26 -14.84
C ALA A 66 7.34 -19.59 -15.47
N MET A 67 6.28 -19.39 -14.70
CA MET A 67 5.09 -18.67 -15.16
C MET A 67 5.41 -17.23 -15.55
N ILE A 68 6.19 -16.51 -14.74
CA ILE A 68 6.62 -15.14 -15.03
C ILE A 68 7.46 -15.10 -16.31
N ASN A 69 8.40 -16.02 -16.50
CA ASN A 69 9.27 -16.02 -17.69
C ASN A 69 8.50 -16.38 -18.98
N GLN A 70 7.46 -17.20 -18.89
CA GLN A 70 6.64 -17.63 -20.04
C GLN A 70 5.52 -16.64 -20.42
N ALA A 71 5.07 -15.80 -19.49
CA ALA A 71 3.98 -14.86 -19.71
C ALA A 71 4.29 -13.81 -20.80
N GLN A 72 3.31 -13.52 -21.64
CA GLN A 72 3.42 -12.55 -22.73
C GLN A 72 2.96 -11.15 -22.28
N ARG A 73 1.93 -11.08 -21.43
CA ARG A 73 1.31 -9.85 -20.94
C ARG A 73 1.19 -9.86 -19.40
N PRO A 74 2.30 -10.03 -18.66
CA PRO A 74 2.23 -10.03 -17.20
C PRO A 74 2.02 -8.62 -16.66
N VAL A 75 1.34 -8.53 -15.52
CA VAL A 75 1.21 -7.32 -14.70
C VAL A 75 1.61 -7.63 -13.27
N LEU A 76 2.43 -6.76 -12.68
CA LEU A 76 2.78 -6.81 -11.27
C LEU A 76 1.77 -6.03 -10.46
N TYR A 77 1.24 -6.63 -9.40
CA TYR A 77 0.25 -6.05 -8.51
C TYR A 77 0.79 -6.01 -7.08
N LEU A 78 1.16 -4.82 -6.62
CA LEU A 78 1.75 -4.59 -5.31
C LEU A 78 0.71 -4.14 -4.27
N GLY A 79 0.73 -4.80 -3.12
CA GLY A 79 -0.07 -4.45 -1.95
C GLY A 79 0.75 -3.89 -0.80
N GLY A 80 0.06 -3.48 0.27
CA GLY A 80 0.69 -2.92 1.48
C GLY A 80 1.71 -3.86 2.13
N GLY A 81 1.61 -5.19 1.89
CA GLY A 81 2.59 -6.16 2.38
C GLY A 81 4.01 -5.91 1.87
N ILE A 82 4.18 -5.35 0.67
CA ILE A 82 5.49 -4.93 0.14
C ILE A 82 6.12 -3.83 1.00
N ILE A 83 5.30 -2.88 1.46
CA ILE A 83 5.75 -1.81 2.35
C ILE A 83 6.11 -2.38 3.71
N CYS A 84 5.26 -3.26 4.26
CA CYS A 84 5.47 -3.89 5.57
C CYS A 84 6.77 -4.71 5.61
N ALA A 85 7.02 -5.52 4.60
CA ALA A 85 8.21 -6.38 4.48
C ALA A 85 9.47 -5.63 4.01
N ASP A 86 9.40 -4.31 3.81
CA ASP A 86 10.46 -3.49 3.22
C ASP A 86 10.99 -4.03 1.86
N ALA A 87 10.12 -4.69 1.11
CA ALA A 87 10.48 -5.43 -0.10
C ALA A 87 10.38 -4.60 -1.39
N HIS A 88 10.16 -3.28 -1.28
CA HIS A 88 9.92 -2.38 -2.42
C HIS A 88 11.07 -2.43 -3.45
N ARG A 89 12.34 -2.41 -3.00
CA ARG A 89 13.50 -2.47 -3.92
C ARG A 89 13.55 -3.78 -4.71
N ALA A 90 13.30 -4.91 -4.05
CA ALA A 90 13.26 -6.22 -4.69
C ALA A 90 12.09 -6.33 -5.68
N ALA A 91 10.94 -5.74 -5.35
CA ALA A 91 9.80 -5.66 -6.26
C ALA A 91 10.08 -4.80 -7.50
N LEU A 92 10.81 -3.68 -7.34
CA LEU A 92 11.27 -2.85 -8.47
C LEU A 92 12.23 -3.63 -9.36
N GLN A 93 13.21 -4.31 -8.78
CA GLN A 93 14.14 -5.16 -9.53
C GLN A 93 13.41 -6.27 -10.31
N LEU A 94 12.36 -6.86 -9.73
CA LEU A 94 11.53 -7.84 -10.43
C LEU A 94 10.83 -7.18 -11.62
N ALA A 95 10.19 -6.04 -11.40
CA ALA A 95 9.49 -5.28 -12.43
C ALA A 95 10.41 -4.90 -13.58
N GLU A 96 11.59 -4.36 -13.30
CA GLU A 96 12.58 -3.95 -14.30
C GLU A 96 13.14 -5.15 -15.06
N ARG A 97 13.59 -6.20 -14.35
CA ARG A 97 14.23 -7.36 -14.97
C ARG A 97 13.30 -8.10 -15.92
N ALA A 98 12.06 -8.30 -15.51
CA ALA A 98 11.06 -8.95 -16.34
C ALA A 98 10.16 -7.95 -17.10
N ASN A 99 10.42 -6.65 -17.10
CA ASN A 99 9.55 -5.66 -17.75
C ASN A 99 8.05 -5.85 -17.42
N LEU A 100 7.69 -5.87 -16.13
CA LEU A 100 6.30 -5.97 -15.68
C LEU A 100 5.72 -4.56 -15.46
N PRO A 101 4.74 -4.11 -16.27
CA PRO A 101 3.86 -3.02 -15.89
C PRO A 101 3.29 -3.27 -14.49
N THR A 102 3.38 -2.27 -13.62
CA THR A 102 3.16 -2.42 -12.18
C THR A 102 2.04 -1.52 -11.71
N THR A 103 1.01 -2.12 -11.12
CA THR A 103 -0.08 -1.44 -10.44
C THR A 103 0.02 -1.61 -8.92
N MET A 104 -0.55 -0.67 -8.17
CA MET A 104 -0.46 -0.62 -6.71
C MET A 104 -1.85 -0.48 -6.08
N THR A 105 -2.08 -1.17 -4.97
CA THR A 105 -3.21 -0.81 -4.09
C THR A 105 -3.04 0.60 -3.56
N LEU A 106 -4.13 1.21 -3.06
CA LEU A 106 -4.07 2.43 -2.28
C LEU A 106 -3.02 2.37 -1.15
N MET A 107 -2.84 1.21 -0.53
CA MET A 107 -1.89 1.00 0.58
C MET A 107 -0.44 0.80 0.13
N ALA A 108 -0.19 0.64 -1.17
CA ALA A 108 1.12 0.43 -1.74
C ALA A 108 1.63 1.63 -2.55
N LEU A 109 0.86 2.73 -2.64
CA LEU A 109 1.26 3.90 -3.41
C LEU A 109 2.62 4.45 -2.94
N GLY A 110 3.48 4.71 -3.91
CA GLY A 110 4.88 5.07 -3.69
C GLY A 110 5.84 3.88 -3.57
N ALA A 111 5.36 2.62 -3.55
CA ALA A 111 6.23 1.45 -3.65
C ALA A 111 7.06 1.48 -4.94
N MET A 112 6.41 1.80 -6.06
CA MET A 112 7.04 2.22 -7.30
C MET A 112 6.81 3.72 -7.51
N PRO A 113 7.86 4.50 -7.87
CA PRO A 113 7.70 5.92 -8.16
C PRO A 113 6.66 6.17 -9.27
N VAL A 114 5.87 7.23 -9.12
CA VAL A 114 4.82 7.59 -10.08
C VAL A 114 5.34 7.82 -11.50
N ASP A 115 6.57 8.31 -11.62
CA ASP A 115 7.28 8.61 -12.86
C ASP A 115 8.09 7.43 -13.43
N HIS A 116 8.08 6.29 -12.73
CA HIS A 116 8.73 5.09 -13.24
C HIS A 116 8.03 4.62 -14.54
N PRO A 117 8.76 4.26 -15.62
CA PRO A 117 8.16 3.90 -16.92
C PRO A 117 7.15 2.74 -16.83
N LEU A 118 7.40 1.78 -15.94
CA LEU A 118 6.52 0.63 -15.71
C LEU A 118 5.34 0.94 -14.78
N SER A 119 5.27 2.11 -14.15
CA SER A 119 4.20 2.44 -13.21
C SER A 119 2.87 2.62 -13.94
N LEU A 120 1.84 1.91 -13.49
CA LEU A 120 0.45 2.06 -13.89
C LEU A 120 -0.35 2.87 -12.87
N GLY A 121 0.26 3.28 -11.77
CA GLY A 121 -0.42 3.96 -10.66
C GLY A 121 -1.33 3.02 -9.87
N MET A 122 -2.42 3.59 -9.35
CA MET A 122 -3.42 2.88 -8.55
C MET A 122 -4.34 2.02 -9.44
N LEU A 123 -4.78 0.84 -8.97
CA LEU A 123 -5.92 0.11 -9.56
C LEU A 123 -7.23 0.34 -8.79
N GLY A 124 -8.35 -0.02 -9.42
CA GLY A 124 -9.67 -0.05 -8.80
C GLY A 124 -10.61 1.03 -9.31
N MET A 125 -11.66 1.30 -8.53
CA MET A 125 -12.77 2.18 -8.93
C MET A 125 -12.34 3.61 -9.30
N HIS A 126 -11.31 4.13 -8.63
CA HIS A 126 -10.77 5.48 -8.84
C HIS A 126 -9.46 5.50 -9.64
N ALA A 127 -9.08 4.38 -10.26
CA ALA A 127 -7.87 4.29 -11.06
C ALA A 127 -7.99 5.00 -12.42
N ALA A 128 -6.84 5.14 -13.10
CA ALA A 128 -6.84 5.48 -14.51
C ALA A 128 -7.54 4.37 -15.32
N ARG A 129 -8.34 4.78 -16.30
CA ARG A 129 -9.05 3.85 -17.19
C ARG A 129 -8.08 2.94 -17.95
N SER A 130 -6.95 3.48 -18.37
CA SER A 130 -5.85 2.72 -18.99
C SER A 130 -5.37 1.58 -18.09
N THR A 131 -5.16 1.81 -16.80
CA THR A 131 -4.75 0.78 -15.83
C THR A 131 -5.74 -0.39 -15.78
N ASN A 132 -7.04 -0.09 -15.77
CA ASN A 132 -8.07 -1.12 -15.76
C ASN A 132 -8.14 -1.90 -17.08
N PHE A 133 -7.94 -1.25 -18.24
CA PHE A 133 -7.84 -1.96 -19.53
C PHE A 133 -6.61 -2.85 -19.60
N ILE A 134 -5.44 -2.36 -19.15
CA ILE A 134 -4.21 -3.15 -19.11
C ILE A 134 -4.41 -4.42 -18.24
N LEU A 135 -5.09 -4.29 -17.11
CA LEU A 135 -5.44 -5.43 -16.26
C LEU A 135 -6.39 -6.44 -16.94
N GLN A 136 -7.33 -5.96 -17.77
CA GLN A 136 -8.22 -6.85 -18.53
C GLN A 136 -7.48 -7.66 -19.61
N GLU A 137 -6.44 -7.08 -20.21
CA GLU A 137 -5.62 -7.73 -21.26
C GLU A 137 -4.55 -8.68 -20.71
N ALA A 138 -4.26 -8.61 -19.40
CA ALA A 138 -3.20 -9.38 -18.77
C ALA A 138 -3.43 -10.90 -18.87
N ASP A 139 -2.36 -11.65 -19.17
CA ASP A 139 -2.36 -13.12 -19.16
C ASP A 139 -1.77 -13.72 -17.87
N LEU A 140 -1.08 -12.90 -17.08
CA LEU A 140 -0.55 -13.22 -15.77
C LEU A 140 -0.65 -12.01 -14.84
N LEU A 141 -1.16 -12.22 -13.64
CA LEU A 141 -1.17 -11.26 -12.55
C LEU A 141 -0.28 -11.77 -11.42
N VAL A 142 0.78 -11.03 -11.12
CA VAL A 142 1.72 -11.35 -10.03
C VAL A 142 1.35 -10.52 -8.82
N VAL A 143 0.65 -11.11 -7.86
CA VAL A 143 0.10 -10.42 -6.69
C VAL A 143 1.02 -10.60 -5.49
N LEU A 144 1.63 -9.51 -5.06
CA LEU A 144 2.63 -9.52 -3.99
C LEU A 144 2.16 -8.68 -2.79
N GLY A 145 1.86 -9.35 -1.67
CA GLY A 145 1.47 -8.72 -0.42
C GLY A 145 0.18 -7.90 -0.52
N ALA A 146 -0.72 -8.30 -1.43
CA ALA A 146 -1.99 -7.62 -1.68
C ALA A 146 -3.18 -8.55 -1.41
N ARG A 147 -4.29 -7.90 -1.04
CA ARG A 147 -5.59 -8.53 -0.90
C ARG A 147 -6.46 -8.12 -2.07
N PHE A 148 -7.33 -9.02 -2.49
CA PHE A 148 -8.36 -8.74 -3.47
C PHE A 148 -9.56 -8.07 -2.77
N ASP A 149 -9.37 -6.80 -2.41
CA ASP A 149 -10.43 -5.95 -1.84
C ASP A 149 -11.46 -5.57 -2.91
N ASP A 150 -12.74 -5.48 -2.52
CA ASP A 150 -13.85 -5.19 -3.44
C ASP A 150 -13.69 -3.83 -4.13
N ARG A 151 -13.11 -2.83 -3.46
CA ARG A 151 -12.82 -1.52 -4.06
C ARG A 151 -11.69 -1.57 -5.09
N ALA A 152 -10.79 -2.55 -4.95
CA ALA A 152 -9.68 -2.75 -5.88
C ALA A 152 -10.10 -3.56 -7.11
N ILE A 153 -10.93 -4.60 -6.95
CA ILE A 153 -11.26 -5.52 -8.05
C ILE A 153 -12.65 -5.32 -8.67
N GLY A 154 -13.56 -4.64 -7.96
CA GLY A 154 -14.96 -4.55 -8.37
C GLY A 154 -15.63 -5.92 -8.41
N LYS A 155 -16.18 -6.29 -9.58
CA LYS A 155 -16.80 -7.62 -9.78
C LYS A 155 -15.73 -8.66 -10.00
N THR A 156 -15.60 -9.59 -9.07
CA THR A 156 -14.60 -10.66 -9.07
C THR A 156 -14.54 -11.40 -10.40
N GLU A 157 -15.67 -11.79 -10.98
CA GLU A 157 -15.71 -12.58 -12.23
C GLU A 157 -15.15 -11.80 -13.44
N GLN A 158 -15.23 -10.47 -13.39
CA GLN A 158 -14.79 -9.57 -14.47
C GLN A 158 -13.35 -9.07 -14.28
N PHE A 159 -12.78 -9.27 -13.10
CA PHE A 159 -11.42 -8.84 -12.79
C PHE A 159 -10.39 -9.82 -13.39
N CYS A 160 -9.56 -9.30 -14.32
CA CYS A 160 -8.50 -10.03 -15.03
C CYS A 160 -8.98 -11.41 -15.53
N PRO A 161 -9.98 -11.47 -16.43
CA PRO A 161 -10.71 -12.70 -16.73
C PRO A 161 -9.84 -13.80 -17.36
N ASN A 162 -8.78 -13.42 -18.07
CA ASN A 162 -7.88 -14.33 -18.78
C ASN A 162 -6.55 -14.55 -18.05
N ALA A 163 -6.32 -13.87 -16.93
CA ALA A 163 -5.04 -13.89 -16.25
C ALA A 163 -4.91 -15.14 -15.37
N LYS A 164 -3.78 -15.84 -15.50
CA LYS A 164 -3.28 -16.68 -14.40
C LYS A 164 -2.85 -15.77 -13.25
N ILE A 165 -2.86 -16.27 -12.03
CA ILE A 165 -2.57 -15.54 -10.80
C ILE A 165 -1.50 -16.29 -10.03
N ILE A 166 -0.43 -15.56 -9.70
CA ILE A 166 0.52 -15.92 -8.65
C ILE A 166 0.16 -15.04 -7.44
N HIS A 167 -0.04 -15.61 -6.27
CA HIS A 167 -0.43 -14.85 -5.07
C HIS A 167 0.51 -15.18 -3.91
N VAL A 168 1.25 -14.17 -3.45
CA VAL A 168 2.13 -14.23 -2.29
C VAL A 168 1.54 -13.39 -1.17
N ASP A 169 1.24 -14.01 -0.03
CA ASP A 169 0.76 -13.31 1.17
C ASP A 169 1.29 -14.02 2.42
N ILE A 170 1.54 -13.23 3.48
CA ILE A 170 1.98 -13.76 4.78
C ILE A 170 0.81 -14.31 5.59
N ASP A 171 -0.43 -13.94 5.23
CA ASP A 171 -1.66 -14.41 5.85
C ASP A 171 -2.31 -15.50 4.98
N ARG A 172 -2.20 -16.76 5.44
CA ARG A 172 -2.80 -17.92 4.76
C ARG A 172 -4.29 -17.74 4.45
N ALA A 173 -5.03 -16.99 5.29
CA ALA A 173 -6.47 -16.82 5.12
C ALA A 173 -6.84 -15.97 3.89
N GLU A 174 -5.90 -15.22 3.32
CA GLU A 174 -6.14 -14.41 2.13
C GLU A 174 -5.89 -15.17 0.81
N LEU A 175 -5.09 -16.24 0.86
CA LEU A 175 -4.79 -17.06 -0.31
C LEU A 175 -6.02 -17.87 -0.71
N GLY A 176 -6.51 -17.69 -1.95
CA GLY A 176 -7.68 -18.40 -2.47
C GLY A 176 -9.03 -17.91 -1.93
N LYS A 177 -9.06 -16.84 -1.12
CA LYS A 177 -10.28 -16.32 -0.49
C LYS A 177 -11.27 -15.70 -1.49
N VAL A 178 -10.75 -14.93 -2.45
CA VAL A 178 -11.56 -14.17 -3.43
C VAL A 178 -11.34 -14.68 -4.84
N LYS A 179 -10.07 -14.92 -5.21
CA LYS A 179 -9.66 -15.51 -6.49
C LYS A 179 -8.77 -16.72 -6.22
N GLN A 180 -8.96 -17.79 -6.97
CA GLN A 180 -8.12 -18.98 -6.88
C GLN A 180 -6.83 -18.78 -7.70
N PRO A 181 -5.65 -18.72 -7.06
CA PRO A 181 -4.38 -18.59 -7.77
C PRO A 181 -3.92 -19.94 -8.35
N GLN A 182 -3.15 -19.90 -9.44
CA GLN A 182 -2.44 -21.08 -9.95
C GLN A 182 -1.23 -21.43 -9.10
N VAL A 183 -0.60 -20.43 -8.49
CA VAL A 183 0.47 -20.60 -7.49
C VAL A 183 0.18 -19.70 -6.30
N ALA A 184 0.01 -20.31 -5.12
CA ALA A 184 -0.16 -19.61 -3.86
C ALA A 184 1.06 -19.84 -2.98
N ILE A 185 1.73 -18.78 -2.55
CA ILE A 185 2.90 -18.87 -1.67
C ILE A 185 2.57 -18.19 -0.35
N HIS A 186 2.50 -18.99 0.71
CA HIS A 186 2.30 -18.52 2.07
C HIS A 186 3.65 -18.19 2.70
N GLY A 187 4.01 -16.91 2.78
CA GLY A 187 5.32 -16.50 3.27
C GLY A 187 5.52 -14.99 3.25
N ASP A 188 6.63 -14.56 3.85
CA ASP A 188 7.07 -13.16 3.74
C ASP A 188 7.46 -12.84 2.30
N VAL A 189 6.87 -11.79 1.75
CA VAL A 189 7.05 -11.41 0.34
C VAL A 189 8.49 -11.00 0.03
N GLY A 190 9.23 -10.45 0.99
CA GLY A 190 10.65 -10.12 0.84
C GLY A 190 11.49 -11.39 0.71
N GLN A 191 11.27 -12.38 1.57
CA GLN A 191 11.96 -13.68 1.49
C GLN A 191 11.62 -14.43 0.19
N VAL A 192 10.37 -14.37 -0.26
CA VAL A 192 9.95 -14.98 -1.54
C VAL A 192 10.64 -14.28 -2.71
N LEU A 193 10.67 -12.95 -2.73
CA LEU A 193 11.35 -12.18 -3.77
C LEU A 193 12.85 -12.48 -3.85
N GLN A 194 13.52 -12.68 -2.72
CA GLN A 194 14.94 -13.07 -2.67
C GLN A 194 15.22 -14.39 -3.39
N GLN A 195 14.34 -15.38 -3.25
CA GLN A 195 14.46 -16.66 -3.97
C GLN A 195 13.96 -16.59 -5.42
N LEU A 196 12.98 -15.73 -5.69
CA LEU A 196 12.37 -15.58 -7.01
C LEU A 196 13.31 -14.86 -7.99
N LEU A 197 13.88 -13.72 -7.60
CA LEU A 197 14.67 -12.83 -8.45
C LEU A 197 15.82 -13.52 -9.23
N PRO A 198 16.61 -14.43 -8.63
CA PRO A 198 17.67 -15.15 -9.35
C PRO A 198 17.16 -16.00 -10.51
N GLN A 199 15.90 -16.42 -10.47
CA GLN A 199 15.27 -17.31 -11.45
C GLN A 199 14.53 -16.55 -12.56
N ILE A 200 14.51 -15.22 -12.50
CA ILE A 200 13.82 -14.38 -13.48
C ILE A 200 14.74 -14.11 -14.66
N ASP A 201 14.25 -14.37 -15.87
CA ASP A 201 14.97 -14.05 -17.09
C ASP A 201 14.71 -12.60 -17.51
N ALA A 202 15.70 -11.97 -18.14
CA ALA A 202 15.48 -10.68 -18.78
C ALA A 202 14.55 -10.87 -19.99
N GLN A 203 13.38 -10.23 -19.95
CA GLN A 203 12.34 -10.40 -20.98
C GLN A 203 12.01 -9.04 -21.60
N PRO A 204 12.29 -8.78 -22.90
CA PRO A 204 12.14 -7.45 -23.48
C PRO A 204 10.67 -6.98 -23.56
N ARG A 205 9.71 -7.90 -23.76
CA ARG A 205 8.25 -7.64 -23.79
C ARG A 205 7.82 -6.40 -24.58
N SER A 206 8.53 -6.05 -25.65
CA SER A 206 8.32 -4.80 -26.40
C SER A 206 6.90 -4.68 -26.95
N ALA A 207 6.33 -5.76 -27.48
CA ALA A 207 4.94 -5.78 -27.95
C ALA A 207 3.95 -5.43 -26.83
N TRP A 208 4.13 -6.01 -25.64
CA TRP A 208 3.26 -5.73 -24.49
C TRP A 208 3.43 -4.31 -23.97
N LEU A 209 4.68 -3.85 -23.82
CA LEU A 209 4.97 -2.48 -23.40
C LEU A 209 4.42 -1.45 -24.38
N ASN A 210 4.44 -1.73 -25.69
CA ASN A 210 3.82 -0.88 -26.70
C ASN A 210 2.30 -0.79 -26.48
N THR A 211 1.61 -1.93 -26.32
CA THR A 211 0.17 -1.93 -26.00
C THR A 211 -0.15 -1.14 -24.73
N VAL A 212 0.65 -1.31 -23.68
CA VAL A 212 0.51 -0.56 -22.43
C VAL A 212 0.64 0.95 -22.64
N ASN A 213 1.65 1.36 -23.41
CA ASN A 213 1.88 2.77 -23.73
C ASN A 213 0.79 3.34 -24.64
N ASP A 214 0.27 2.55 -25.58
CA ASP A 214 -0.86 2.93 -26.43
C ASP A 214 -2.11 3.18 -25.59
N LEU A 215 -2.45 2.26 -24.68
CA LEU A 215 -3.58 2.42 -23.77
C LEU A 215 -3.42 3.62 -22.84
N LYS A 216 -2.21 3.87 -22.31
CA LYS A 216 -1.91 5.07 -21.51
C LYS A 216 -2.11 6.36 -22.30
N ARG A 217 -1.77 6.37 -23.59
CA ARG A 217 -1.94 7.54 -24.48
C ARG A 217 -3.39 7.75 -24.90
N GLU A 218 -4.13 6.66 -25.16
CA GLU A 218 -5.53 6.71 -25.55
C GLU A 218 -6.45 7.09 -24.37
N PHE A 219 -6.14 6.58 -23.18
CA PHE A 219 -6.89 6.81 -21.95
C PHE A 219 -6.02 7.40 -20.84
N PRO A 220 -5.51 8.63 -21.01
CA PRO A 220 -4.74 9.31 -19.97
C PRO A 220 -5.63 9.58 -18.76
N PHE A 221 -5.02 9.64 -17.58
CA PHE A 221 -5.72 10.09 -16.40
C PHE A 221 -6.04 11.59 -16.51
N SER A 222 -7.32 11.94 -16.49
CA SER A 222 -7.76 13.33 -16.63
C SER A 222 -7.76 14.05 -15.28
N MET A 223 -6.97 15.12 -15.19
CA MET A 223 -6.95 16.03 -14.04
C MET A 223 -7.46 17.42 -14.48
N PRO A 224 -8.77 17.64 -14.55
CA PRO A 224 -9.33 18.93 -14.94
C PRO A 224 -8.84 20.04 -14.02
N HIS A 225 -8.50 21.19 -14.61
CA HIS A 225 -8.04 22.38 -13.89
C HIS A 225 -6.79 22.15 -13.01
N ALA A 226 -5.90 21.23 -13.38
CA ALA A 226 -4.67 20.92 -12.65
C ALA A 226 -3.73 22.14 -12.44
N ASP A 227 -3.83 23.16 -13.29
CA ASP A 227 -3.05 24.39 -13.18
C ASP A 227 -3.69 25.45 -12.27
N ASP A 228 -4.96 25.29 -11.91
CA ASP A 228 -5.68 26.19 -10.99
C ASP A 228 -5.52 25.70 -9.54
N PRO A 229 -4.79 26.41 -8.66
CA PRO A 229 -4.60 26.01 -7.27
C PRO A 229 -5.89 26.04 -6.43
N LEU A 230 -6.99 26.59 -6.96
CA LEU A 230 -8.30 26.55 -6.34
C LEU A 230 -9.13 25.31 -6.73
N SER A 231 -8.68 24.55 -7.73
CA SER A 231 -9.26 23.26 -8.05
C SER A 231 -8.74 22.16 -7.12
N HIS A 232 -9.46 21.05 -7.01
CA HIS A 232 -9.08 19.93 -6.14
C HIS A 232 -7.73 19.32 -6.56
N TYR A 233 -7.53 19.03 -7.85
CA TYR A 233 -6.24 18.51 -8.35
C TYR A 233 -5.14 19.57 -8.31
N GLY A 234 -5.45 20.80 -8.71
CA GLY A 234 -4.46 21.87 -8.74
C GLY A 234 -3.99 22.26 -7.33
N LEU A 235 -4.85 22.18 -6.32
CA LEU A 235 -4.44 22.35 -4.92
C LEU A 235 -3.44 21.27 -4.48
N VAL A 236 -3.72 20.00 -4.80
CA VAL A 236 -2.81 18.87 -4.47
C VAL A 236 -1.44 19.07 -5.12
N LEU A 237 -1.43 19.40 -6.41
CA LEU A 237 -0.20 19.62 -7.18
C LEU A 237 0.55 20.88 -6.71
N ALA A 238 -0.16 21.97 -6.39
CA ALA A 238 0.45 23.17 -5.83
C ALA A 238 1.09 22.90 -4.47
N ALA A 239 0.40 22.18 -3.59
CA ALA A 239 0.94 21.78 -2.30
C ALA A 239 2.19 20.89 -2.43
N ALA A 240 2.17 19.93 -3.37
CA ALA A 240 3.32 19.09 -3.67
C ALA A 240 4.54 19.90 -4.14
N ARG A 241 4.33 20.98 -4.92
CA ARG A 241 5.41 21.88 -5.36
C ARG A 241 6.01 22.73 -4.23
N CYS A 242 5.30 22.91 -3.12
CA CYS A 242 5.77 23.69 -1.97
C CYS A 242 6.66 22.88 -0.99
N VAL A 243 6.78 21.58 -1.20
CA VAL A 243 7.55 20.67 -0.34
C VAL A 243 8.55 19.87 -1.17
N ASP A 244 9.54 19.30 -0.49
CA ASP A 244 10.46 18.35 -1.11
C ASP A 244 9.76 17.02 -1.43
N GLU A 245 10.35 16.25 -2.35
CA GLU A 245 9.88 14.91 -2.72
C GLU A 245 9.88 13.91 -1.55
N ASN A 246 10.55 14.23 -0.45
CA ASN A 246 10.68 13.40 0.72
C ASN A 246 9.58 13.65 1.77
N ALA A 247 8.70 14.63 1.55
CA ALA A 247 7.59 14.96 2.44
C ALA A 247 6.65 13.77 2.66
N ILE A 248 6.16 13.61 3.89
CA ILE A 248 5.13 12.62 4.24
C ILE A 248 3.76 13.23 3.95
N VAL A 249 2.88 12.47 3.33
CA VAL A 249 1.51 12.86 3.01
C VAL A 249 0.57 12.02 3.85
N THR A 250 -0.26 12.68 4.64
CA THR A 250 -1.37 12.06 5.35
C THR A 250 -2.69 12.57 4.81
N THR A 251 -3.72 11.73 4.88
CA THR A 251 -5.07 12.15 4.52
C THR A 251 -6.10 11.68 5.52
N ASP A 252 -7.19 12.43 5.62
CA ASP A 252 -8.46 11.86 6.06
C ASP A 252 -9.09 11.00 4.94
N VAL A 253 -10.35 10.62 5.14
CA VAL A 253 -11.11 9.74 4.25
C VAL A 253 -12.25 10.55 3.62
N GLY A 254 -12.44 10.40 2.31
CA GLY A 254 -13.41 11.12 1.49
C GLY A 254 -12.87 11.37 0.08
N GLN A 255 -13.56 12.19 -0.73
CA GLN A 255 -13.12 12.48 -2.11
C GLN A 255 -11.68 13.00 -2.20
N HIS A 256 -11.29 13.86 -1.26
CA HIS A 256 -9.92 14.39 -1.15
C HIS A 256 -8.86 13.30 -1.00
N GLN A 257 -9.16 12.18 -0.32
CA GLN A 257 -8.25 11.04 -0.24
C GLN A 257 -7.93 10.49 -1.63
N MET A 258 -8.95 10.35 -2.48
CA MET A 258 -8.78 9.85 -3.84
C MET A 258 -8.07 10.87 -4.72
N TRP A 259 -8.41 12.15 -4.64
CA TRP A 259 -7.70 13.19 -5.40
C TRP A 259 -6.21 13.24 -5.09
N VAL A 260 -5.85 13.13 -3.80
CA VAL A 260 -4.45 13.09 -3.40
C VAL A 260 -3.78 11.79 -3.86
N ALA A 261 -4.45 10.63 -3.71
CA ALA A 261 -3.94 9.35 -4.20
C ALA A 261 -3.71 9.32 -5.73
N GLN A 262 -4.54 10.05 -6.48
CA GLN A 262 -4.48 10.14 -7.93
C GLN A 262 -3.42 11.14 -8.44
N ALA A 263 -3.27 12.29 -7.77
CA ALA A 263 -2.48 13.40 -8.29
C ALA A 263 -1.18 13.71 -7.52
N TYR A 264 -1.07 13.36 -6.24
CA TYR A 264 0.17 13.64 -5.50
C TYR A 264 1.30 12.76 -6.03
N PRO A 265 2.47 13.32 -6.37
CA PRO A 265 3.52 12.56 -7.04
C PRO A 265 4.34 11.75 -6.03
N LEU A 266 3.76 10.63 -5.56
CA LEU A 266 4.37 9.71 -4.60
C LEU A 266 5.55 8.96 -5.23
N ARG A 267 6.72 9.06 -4.61
CA ARG A 267 8.00 8.52 -5.14
C ARG A 267 8.72 7.55 -4.23
N ARG A 268 8.23 7.35 -3.00
CA ARG A 268 8.90 6.46 -2.04
C ARG A 268 7.91 5.67 -1.19
N PRO A 269 8.31 4.48 -0.69
CA PRO A 269 7.52 3.75 0.29
C PRO A 269 7.33 4.58 1.56
N ARG A 270 6.21 4.33 2.26
CA ARG A 270 5.84 5.00 3.53
C ARG A 270 5.69 6.52 3.43
N GLN A 271 5.64 7.07 2.21
CA GLN A 271 5.32 8.48 1.96
C GLN A 271 3.84 8.77 2.18
N TRP A 272 3.00 7.81 1.79
CA TRP A 272 1.56 7.87 1.82
C TRP A 272 1.02 7.20 3.09
N GLN A 273 0.28 7.96 3.90
CA GLN A 273 -0.32 7.49 5.15
C GLN A 273 -1.80 7.80 5.17
N THR A 274 -2.63 6.79 4.99
CA THR A 274 -4.09 6.94 4.91
C THR A 274 -4.82 5.78 5.56
N SER A 275 -6.09 5.98 5.91
CA SER A 275 -6.97 4.90 6.36
C SER A 275 -7.70 4.28 5.16
N GLY A 276 -7.13 3.21 4.61
CA GLY A 276 -7.70 2.49 3.47
C GLY A 276 -8.80 1.49 3.87
N GLY A 277 -8.42 0.43 4.60
CA GLY A 277 -9.33 -0.70 4.87
C GLY A 277 -10.59 -0.32 5.65
N LEU A 278 -10.44 0.35 6.81
CA LEU A 278 -11.60 0.77 7.62
C LEU A 278 -12.22 2.09 7.14
N GLY A 279 -11.47 2.94 6.44
CA GLY A 279 -11.98 4.24 5.99
C GLY A 279 -12.32 5.20 7.13
N THR A 280 -11.47 5.27 8.16
CA THR A 280 -11.73 6.09 9.36
C THR A 280 -11.51 7.58 9.10
N MET A 281 -12.58 8.38 9.10
CA MET A 281 -12.49 9.85 9.13
C MET A 281 -11.83 10.34 10.43
N GLY A 282 -11.04 11.42 10.34
CA GLY A 282 -10.26 11.94 11.48
C GLY A 282 -8.91 11.24 11.69
N PHE A 283 -8.51 10.35 10.77
CA PHE A 283 -7.20 9.69 10.78
C PHE A 283 -6.04 10.64 10.42
N GLY A 284 -6.26 11.57 9.50
CA GLY A 284 -5.21 12.33 8.81
C GLY A 284 -4.36 13.18 9.75
N LEU A 285 -5.00 13.95 10.64
CA LEU A 285 -4.32 14.87 11.55
C LEU A 285 -3.52 14.13 12.64
N PRO A 286 -4.08 13.14 13.39
CA PRO A 286 -3.30 12.34 14.32
C PRO A 286 -2.14 11.58 13.65
N ALA A 287 -2.35 11.07 12.43
CA ALA A 287 -1.29 10.42 11.66
C ALA A 287 -0.17 11.42 11.29
N ALA A 288 -0.52 12.66 10.93
CA ALA A 288 0.46 13.70 10.63
C ALA A 288 1.33 14.05 11.85
N ILE A 289 0.70 14.17 13.03
CA ILE A 289 1.42 14.40 14.29
C ILE A 289 2.39 13.24 14.57
N GLY A 290 1.92 11.99 14.43
CA GLY A 290 2.77 10.80 14.61
C GLY A 290 3.94 10.77 13.64
N ALA A 291 3.69 11.07 12.36
CA ALA A 291 4.71 11.14 11.32
C ALA A 291 5.77 12.21 11.62
N ALA A 292 5.35 13.40 12.03
CA ALA A 292 6.27 14.49 12.37
C ALA A 292 7.12 14.20 13.61
N LEU A 293 6.59 13.40 14.55
CA LEU A 293 7.35 12.94 15.72
C LEU A 293 8.35 11.82 15.36
N ALA A 294 7.98 10.92 14.45
CA ALA A 294 8.84 9.82 14.02
C ALA A 294 9.95 10.26 13.05
N GLU A 295 9.66 11.23 12.18
CA GLU A 295 10.55 11.71 11.12
C GLU A 295 10.70 13.24 11.18
N PRO A 296 11.35 13.78 12.24
CA PRO A 296 11.36 15.22 12.51
C PRO A 296 12.07 16.07 11.43
N GLN A 297 12.84 15.43 10.55
CA GLN A 297 13.55 16.09 9.45
C GLN A 297 12.71 16.22 8.17
N ARG A 298 11.55 15.56 8.10
CA ARG A 298 10.69 15.57 6.91
C ARG A 298 9.51 16.51 7.11
N LYS A 299 9.15 17.25 6.06
CA LYS A 299 7.88 17.97 6.04
C LYS A 299 6.72 16.97 6.04
N VAL A 300 5.63 17.33 6.71
CA VAL A 300 4.40 16.53 6.74
C VAL A 300 3.24 17.38 6.23
N LEU A 301 2.55 16.89 5.21
CA LEU A 301 1.35 17.49 4.65
C LEU A 301 0.13 16.66 5.04
N CYS A 302 -0.85 17.29 5.70
CA CYS A 302 -2.14 16.67 5.99
C CYS A 302 -3.21 17.27 5.08
N PHE A 303 -3.78 16.44 4.21
CA PHE A 303 -4.97 16.79 3.42
C PHE A 303 -6.22 16.31 4.15
N SER A 304 -7.06 17.24 4.58
CA SER A 304 -8.27 16.94 5.34
C SER A 304 -9.50 17.58 4.69
N GLY A 305 -10.58 16.82 4.60
CA GLY A 305 -11.88 17.33 4.16
C GLY A 305 -12.57 18.10 5.28
N ASP A 306 -13.57 18.91 4.91
CA ASP A 306 -14.40 19.67 5.85
C ASP A 306 -15.35 18.79 6.69
N GLY A 307 -15.37 17.47 6.45
CA GLY A 307 -16.14 16.50 7.23
C GLY A 307 -17.63 16.45 6.89
N ARG A 308 -18.06 17.13 5.83
CA ARG A 308 -19.45 17.04 5.36
C ARG A 308 -19.70 15.70 4.66
N PRO A 309 -20.87 15.06 4.86
CA PRO A 309 -21.27 13.90 4.08
C PRO A 309 -21.28 14.21 2.59
N ASP A 310 -20.92 13.22 1.77
CA ASP A 310 -21.02 13.27 0.31
C ASP A 310 -22.50 13.38 -0.13
N ASP A 311 -23.06 14.59 -0.14
CA ASP A 311 -24.40 14.85 -0.67
C ASP A 311 -24.31 15.34 -2.12
N GLU A 312 -24.21 14.40 -3.07
CA GLU A 312 -24.30 14.66 -4.52
C GLU A 312 -25.63 15.33 -4.94
N HIS A 313 -26.65 15.34 -4.07
CA HIS A 313 -28.00 15.85 -4.36
C HIS A 313 -28.24 17.32 -3.98
N SER A 314 -27.28 18.01 -3.36
CA SER A 314 -27.58 19.32 -2.74
C SER A 314 -27.44 20.55 -3.65
N GLY A 315 -26.94 20.40 -4.89
CA GLY A 315 -26.82 21.53 -5.85
C GLY A 315 -25.99 22.72 -5.34
N ARG A 316 -25.21 22.53 -4.27
CA ARG A 316 -24.36 23.55 -3.66
C ARG A 316 -22.90 23.07 -3.71
N TRP A 317 -22.02 24.04 -3.92
CA TRP A 317 -20.56 23.97 -4.13
C TRP A 317 -19.85 22.68 -3.68
N PRO A 318 -18.90 22.14 -4.48
CA PRO A 318 -18.16 20.93 -4.13
C PRO A 318 -17.38 21.09 -2.80
N PRO A 319 -17.21 20.01 -2.03
CA PRO A 319 -16.46 20.02 -0.77
C PRO A 319 -15.04 20.53 -1.01
N ARG A 320 -14.62 21.53 -0.23
CA ARG A 320 -13.28 22.15 -0.38
C ARG A 320 -12.27 21.38 0.47
N PRO A 321 -11.21 20.81 -0.13
CA PRO A 321 -10.11 20.28 0.66
C PRO A 321 -9.44 21.41 1.45
N SER A 322 -9.11 21.13 2.71
CA SER A 322 -8.30 21.99 3.56
C SER A 322 -6.93 21.34 3.80
N ILE A 323 -5.87 22.13 3.76
CA ILE A 323 -4.51 21.67 4.04
C ILE A 323 -4.14 22.18 5.43
N ILE A 324 -3.78 21.26 6.33
CA ILE A 324 -3.22 21.60 7.63
C ILE A 324 -1.70 21.45 7.52
N TRP A 325 -0.99 22.56 7.71
CA TRP A 325 0.48 22.61 7.71
C TRP A 325 0.99 22.52 9.15
N THR A 326 1.88 21.58 9.43
CA THR A 326 2.62 21.55 10.70
C THR A 326 4.11 21.66 10.41
N SER A 327 4.67 22.85 10.63
CA SER A 327 6.12 23.05 10.68
C SER A 327 6.52 23.43 12.10
N LYS A 328 7.41 22.65 12.71
CA LYS A 328 8.18 23.13 13.86
C LYS A 328 9.34 23.96 13.32
N SER A 329 9.21 25.27 13.36
CA SER A 329 10.36 26.15 13.50
C SER A 329 10.66 26.19 15.01
N PHE A 330 11.67 25.46 15.45
CA PHE A 330 12.34 25.71 16.73
C PHE A 330 13.59 26.53 16.47
#